data_AF-A0A1S2VM14-F1
#
_entry.id   AF-A0A1S2VM14-F1
#
_cell.length_a   1.000
_cell.length_b   1.000
_cell.length_c   1.000
_cell.angle_alpha   90.00
_cell.angle_beta   90.00
_cell.angle_gamma   90.00
#
_symmetry.space_group_name_H-M   'P 1'
#
loop_
_entity.id
_entity.type
_entity.pdbx_description
1 polymer ?
#
loop_
_entity_poly.entity_id
_entity_poly.type
_entity_poly.pdbx_seq_one_letter_code
_entity_poly.pdbx_strand_id
1 'polypeptide(L)'
;MTDLERLTAWLEAPVYPAGVLLYERLIGTGFVLSVLKAGEDSYSRSVLEAALSEKHAQLLAEQQARQQELPPVLAEGKLRAGKLLDERIVLKERMRLLHAGGTSSGDQLRELAFQVLALNDQLDEHFGQQDFYEQHGYLPDADPPSCTTPLALTTRRNTLRTYVTRYSKQLQQAYGAGEISRLQHKLDHYRAELFAVETELQKAAAD
;
A
#
# COMPACT_ATOMS: atom_id res chain seq x y z
N MET A 1 -13.93 13.04 -2.79
CA MET A 1 -15.35 12.61 -2.96
C MET A 1 -15.41 11.53 -4.01
N THR A 2 -15.62 10.29 -3.58
CA THR A 2 -15.67 9.09 -4.43
C THR A 2 -16.93 9.08 -5.30
N ASP A 3 -16.95 8.29 -6.38
CA ASP A 3 -18.14 8.17 -7.23
C ASP A 3 -19.33 7.53 -6.49
N LEU A 4 -19.07 6.65 -5.52
CA LEU A 4 -20.09 6.07 -4.63
C LEU A 4 -20.71 7.13 -3.72
N GLU A 5 -19.90 7.98 -3.07
CA GLU A 5 -20.40 9.10 -2.24
C GLU A 5 -21.29 10.07 -3.03
N ARG A 6 -20.93 10.35 -4.29
CA ARG A 6 -21.70 11.21 -5.19
C ARG A 6 -23.06 10.60 -5.51
N LEU A 7 -23.12 9.30 -5.78
CA LEU A 7 -24.37 8.59 -6.03
C LEU A 7 -25.25 8.52 -4.79
N THR A 8 -24.68 8.22 -3.62
CA THR A 8 -25.43 8.20 -2.35
C THR A 8 -26.04 9.57 -2.07
N ALA A 9 -25.26 10.64 -2.17
CA ALA A 9 -25.75 12.00 -1.95
C ALA A 9 -26.86 12.40 -2.94
N TRP A 10 -26.75 11.95 -4.20
CA TRP A 10 -27.79 12.19 -5.20
C TRP A 10 -29.06 11.38 -4.96
N LEU A 11 -28.95 10.11 -4.55
CA LEU A 11 -30.11 9.27 -4.23
C LEU A 11 -30.88 9.78 -3.00
N GLU A 12 -30.19 10.39 -2.03
CA GLU A 12 -30.83 11.03 -0.88
C GLU A 12 -31.56 12.34 -1.24
N ALA A 13 -31.03 13.08 -2.22
CA ALA A 13 -31.58 14.36 -2.67
C ALA A 13 -31.52 14.47 -4.21
N PRO A 14 -32.45 13.82 -4.94
CA PRO A 14 -32.37 13.70 -6.39
C PRO A 14 -32.64 15.04 -7.08
N VAL A 15 -31.59 15.58 -7.71
CA VAL A 15 -31.64 16.77 -8.57
C VAL A 15 -31.42 16.34 -10.01
N TYR A 16 -32.43 16.48 -10.87
CA TYR A 16 -32.42 15.89 -12.21
C TYR A 16 -31.22 16.30 -13.08
N PRO A 17 -30.88 17.60 -13.25
CA PRO A 17 -29.70 18.00 -14.05
C PRO A 17 -28.39 17.41 -13.54
N ALA A 18 -28.22 17.30 -12.21
CA ALA A 18 -27.05 16.70 -11.60
C ALA A 18 -27.00 15.18 -11.86
N GLY A 19 -28.16 14.51 -11.85
CA GLY A 19 -28.28 13.09 -12.14
C GLY A 19 -27.92 12.77 -13.59
N VAL A 20 -28.33 13.60 -14.57
CA VAL A 20 -27.96 13.42 -15.98
C VAL A 20 -26.43 13.50 -16.18
N LEU A 21 -25.76 14.42 -15.48
CA LEU A 21 -24.29 14.52 -15.50
C LEU A 21 -23.62 13.30 -14.84
N LEU A 22 -24.20 12.79 -13.74
CA LEU A 22 -23.72 11.56 -13.10
C LEU A 22 -23.88 10.35 -14.02
N TYR A 23 -25.01 10.25 -14.72
CA TYR A 23 -25.27 9.19 -15.70
C TYR A 23 -24.23 9.21 -16.82
N GLU A 24 -24.00 10.37 -17.43
CA GLU A 24 -23.01 10.55 -18.50
C GLU A 24 -21.61 10.13 -18.06
N ARG A 25 -21.23 10.46 -16.82
CA ARG A 25 -19.92 10.15 -16.26
C ARG A 25 -19.76 8.67 -15.90
N LEU A 26 -20.76 8.03 -15.31
CA LEU A 26 -20.64 6.72 -14.66
C LEU A 26 -21.16 5.55 -15.48
N ILE A 27 -22.13 5.80 -16.37
CA ILE A 27 -22.76 4.78 -17.21
C ILE A 27 -22.33 4.98 -18.66
N GLY A 28 -22.29 6.23 -19.11
CA GLY A 28 -21.73 6.61 -20.40
C GLY A 28 -22.73 7.28 -21.34
N THR A 29 -22.36 7.34 -22.62
CA THR A 29 -23.09 8.05 -23.66
C THR A 29 -23.95 7.10 -24.49
N GLY A 30 -25.16 7.51 -24.88
CA GLY A 30 -26.03 6.71 -25.75
C GLY A 30 -27.41 7.32 -25.95
N PHE A 31 -28.30 6.55 -26.58
CA PHE A 31 -29.68 6.96 -26.85
C PHE A 31 -30.41 7.40 -25.56
N VAL A 32 -30.28 6.62 -24.48
CA VAL A 32 -30.89 6.95 -23.19
C VAL A 32 -30.40 8.30 -22.67
N LEU A 33 -29.09 8.59 -22.74
CA LEU A 33 -28.57 9.90 -22.35
C LEU A 33 -29.14 11.04 -23.21
N SER A 34 -29.35 10.82 -24.50
CA SER A 34 -29.97 11.82 -25.38
C SER A 34 -31.42 12.12 -24.99
N VAL A 35 -32.17 11.09 -24.59
CA VAL A 35 -33.53 11.22 -24.06
C VAL A 35 -33.54 11.95 -22.72
N LEU A 36 -32.61 11.61 -21.82
CA LEU A 36 -32.46 12.28 -20.52
C LEU A 36 -32.10 13.77 -20.68
N LYS A 37 -31.26 14.12 -21.66
CA LYS A 37 -30.90 15.52 -21.98
C LYS A 37 -32.02 16.28 -22.68
N ALA A 38 -32.95 15.60 -23.36
CA ALA A 38 -34.05 16.25 -24.08
C ALA A 38 -35.07 16.89 -23.14
N GLY A 39 -35.25 16.36 -21.93
CA GLY A 39 -36.13 16.96 -20.95
C GLY A 39 -36.43 16.09 -19.75
N GLU A 40 -36.92 16.75 -18.71
CA GLU A 40 -37.38 16.12 -17.48
C GLU A 40 -38.88 15.81 -17.58
N ASP A 41 -39.22 14.53 -17.56
CA ASP A 41 -40.58 14.02 -17.42
C ASP A 41 -40.59 12.85 -16.41
N SER A 42 -41.77 12.30 -16.10
CA SER A 42 -41.87 11.21 -15.11
C SER A 42 -41.16 9.93 -15.57
N TYR A 43 -41.08 9.71 -16.88
CA TYR A 43 -40.42 8.55 -17.45
C TYR A 43 -38.90 8.71 -17.38
N SER A 44 -38.36 9.86 -17.81
CA SER A 44 -36.93 10.14 -17.78
C SER A 44 -36.39 10.20 -16.35
N ARG A 45 -37.17 10.70 -15.38
CA ARG A 45 -36.83 10.58 -13.94
C ARG A 45 -36.71 9.13 -13.48
N SER A 46 -37.72 8.31 -13.77
CA SER A 46 -37.72 6.92 -13.30
C SER A 46 -36.60 6.09 -13.95
N VAL A 47 -36.32 6.32 -15.23
CA VAL A 47 -35.20 5.69 -15.95
C VAL A 47 -33.86 6.13 -15.37
N LEU A 48 -33.69 7.43 -15.09
CA LEU A 48 -32.47 7.96 -14.50
C LEU A 48 -32.22 7.37 -13.10
N GLU A 49 -33.25 7.38 -12.26
CA GLU A 49 -33.18 6.85 -10.89
C GLU A 49 -32.88 5.36 -10.88
N ALA A 50 -33.54 4.57 -11.73
CA ALA A 50 -33.28 3.14 -11.85
C ALA A 50 -31.84 2.85 -12.28
N ALA A 51 -31.35 3.54 -13.31
CA ALA A 51 -30.00 3.34 -13.82
C ALA A 51 -28.91 3.75 -12.82
N LEU A 52 -29.09 4.89 -12.13
CA LEU A 52 -28.14 5.34 -11.11
C LEU A 52 -28.19 4.47 -9.85
N SER A 53 -29.36 3.97 -9.46
CA SER A 53 -29.52 3.01 -8.36
C SER A 53 -28.85 1.68 -8.67
N GLU A 54 -29.02 1.16 -9.89
CA GLU A 54 -28.33 -0.05 -10.32
C GLU A 54 -26.82 0.13 -10.31
N LYS A 55 -26.32 1.28 -10.80
CA LYS A 55 -24.89 1.58 -10.77
C LYS A 55 -24.35 1.71 -9.35
N HIS A 56 -25.13 2.31 -8.44
CA HIS A 56 -24.80 2.38 -7.02
C HIS A 56 -24.69 0.99 -6.39
N ALA A 57 -25.66 0.11 -6.66
CA ALA A 57 -25.63 -1.28 -6.18
C ALA A 57 -24.41 -2.05 -6.70
N GLN A 58 -24.05 -1.88 -7.99
CA GLN A 58 -22.84 -2.48 -8.56
C GLN A 58 -21.57 -2.00 -7.85
N LEU A 59 -21.43 -0.69 -7.64
CA LEU A 59 -20.26 -0.12 -6.96
C LEU A 59 -20.17 -0.56 -5.48
N LEU A 60 -21.32 -0.67 -4.81
CA LEU A 60 -21.39 -1.24 -3.45
C LEU A 60 -20.94 -2.70 -3.43
N ALA A 61 -21.42 -3.51 -4.38
CA ALA A 61 -21.04 -4.92 -4.50
C ALA A 61 -19.54 -5.07 -4.81
N GLU A 62 -18.97 -4.26 -5.71
CA GLU A 62 -17.54 -4.25 -5.97
C GLU A 62 -16.72 -3.84 -4.74
N GLN A 63 -17.19 -2.85 -3.98
CA GLN A 63 -16.52 -2.42 -2.75
C GLN A 63 -16.58 -3.53 -1.69
N GLN A 64 -17.72 -4.18 -1.53
CA GLN A 64 -17.89 -5.31 -0.62
C GLN A 64 -17.05 -6.52 -1.05
N ALA A 65 -17.00 -6.83 -2.35
CA ALA A 65 -16.14 -7.87 -2.89
C ALA A 65 -14.67 -7.58 -2.61
N ARG A 66 -14.19 -6.35 -2.85
CA ARG A 66 -12.81 -5.94 -2.48
C ARG A 66 -12.54 -6.04 -0.98
N GLN A 67 -13.54 -5.77 -0.14
CA GLN A 67 -13.43 -5.93 1.31
C GLN A 67 -13.41 -7.40 1.74
N GLN A 68 -14.13 -8.27 1.03
CA GLN A 68 -14.15 -9.72 1.26
C GLN A 68 -12.91 -10.42 0.68
N GLU A 69 -12.33 -9.88 -0.39
CA GLU A 69 -11.04 -10.26 -0.96
C GLU A 69 -9.86 -9.79 -0.12
N LEU A 70 -10.07 -8.97 0.91
CA LEU A 70 -9.02 -8.59 1.85
C LEU A 70 -8.43 -9.89 2.43
N PRO A 71 -7.15 -10.19 2.16
CA PRO A 71 -6.57 -11.44 2.61
C PRO A 71 -6.74 -11.56 4.13
N PRO A 72 -7.13 -12.73 4.67
CA PRO A 72 -7.29 -12.92 6.11
C PRO A 72 -6.02 -12.53 6.88
N VAL A 73 -4.86 -12.62 6.24
CA VAL A 73 -3.55 -12.14 6.73
C VAL A 73 -3.57 -10.65 7.09
N LEU A 74 -4.19 -9.78 6.29
CA LEU A 74 -4.31 -8.34 6.60
C LEU A 74 -5.28 -8.06 7.73
N ALA A 75 -6.41 -8.79 7.79
CA ALA A 75 -7.37 -8.67 8.87
C ALA A 75 -6.75 -9.08 10.22
N GLU A 76 -6.01 -10.19 10.24
CA GLU A 76 -5.22 -10.61 11.40
C GLU A 76 -4.10 -9.63 11.73
N GLY A 77 -3.39 -9.15 10.70
CA GLY A 77 -2.33 -8.15 10.84
C GLY A 77 -2.81 -6.88 11.52
N LYS A 78 -4.01 -6.40 11.15
CA LYS A 78 -4.64 -5.23 11.78
C LYS A 78 -4.96 -5.46 13.27
N LEU A 79 -5.49 -6.63 13.62
CA LEU A 79 -5.73 -7.00 15.01
C LEU A 79 -4.43 -7.08 15.82
N ARG A 80 -3.37 -7.66 15.23
CA ARG A 80 -2.04 -7.73 15.85
C ARG A 80 -1.43 -6.34 16.03
N ALA A 81 -1.49 -5.49 15.01
CA ALA A 81 -1.03 -4.10 15.07
C ALA A 81 -1.75 -3.31 16.17
N GLY A 82 -3.06 -3.52 16.36
CA GLY A 82 -3.82 -2.94 17.48
C GLY A 82 -3.23 -3.30 18.84
N LYS A 83 -2.94 -4.59 19.06
CA LYS A 83 -2.31 -5.06 20.32
C LYS A 83 -0.92 -4.46 20.53
N LEU A 84 -0.09 -4.40 19.48
CA LEU A 84 1.25 -3.81 19.55
C LEU A 84 1.20 -2.31 19.88
N LEU A 85 0.20 -1.58 19.38
CA LEU A 85 -0.04 -0.19 19.75
C LEU A 85 -0.41 -0.04 21.23
N ASP A 86 -1.29 -0.89 21.75
CA ASP A 86 -1.66 -0.90 23.16
C ASP A 86 -0.45 -1.19 24.06
N GLU A 87 0.34 -2.22 23.73
CA GLU A 87 1.58 -2.56 24.43
C GLU A 87 2.58 -1.39 24.43
N ARG A 88 2.74 -0.73 23.29
CA ARG A 88 3.60 0.46 23.16
C ARG A 88 3.12 1.61 24.04
N ILE A 89 1.82 1.84 24.16
CA ILE A 89 1.25 2.86 25.06
C ILE A 89 1.63 2.54 26.51
N VAL A 90 1.46 1.29 26.93
CA VAL A 90 1.81 0.84 28.29
C VAL A 90 3.30 1.04 28.58
N LEU A 91 4.18 0.67 27.66
CA LEU A 91 5.63 0.84 27.82
C LEU A 91 6.02 2.32 27.90
N LYS A 92 5.43 3.18 27.06
CA LYS A 92 5.66 4.63 27.10
C LYS A 92 5.18 5.23 28.42
N GLU A 93 4.04 4.79 28.92
CA GLU A 93 3.53 5.28 30.20
C GLU A 93 4.44 4.85 31.36
N ARG A 94 4.94 3.61 31.34
CA ARG A 94 5.93 3.13 32.30
C ARG A 94 7.23 3.95 32.27
N MET A 95 7.71 4.30 31.08
CA MET A 95 8.87 5.19 30.94
C MET A 95 8.59 6.60 31.50
N ARG A 96 7.39 7.16 31.28
CA ARG A 96 6.99 8.46 31.84
C ARG A 96 6.99 8.43 33.37
N LEU A 97 6.46 7.36 33.97
CA LEU A 97 6.47 7.19 35.42
C LEU A 97 7.89 7.11 36.00
N LEU A 98 8.79 6.37 35.33
CA LEU A 98 10.20 6.30 35.73
C LEU A 98 10.90 7.67 35.63
N HIS A 99 10.65 8.40 34.54
CA HIS A 99 11.15 9.76 34.38
C HIS A 99 10.62 10.72 35.46
N ALA A 100 9.31 10.65 35.76
CA ALA A 100 8.68 11.46 36.80
C ALA A 100 9.22 11.13 38.21
N GLY A 101 9.61 9.86 38.44
CA GLY A 101 10.28 9.40 39.65
C GLY A 101 11.75 9.82 39.76
N GLY A 102 12.26 10.67 38.87
CA GLY A 102 13.63 11.18 38.90
C GLY A 102 14.68 10.24 38.29
N THR A 103 14.26 9.10 37.73
CA THR A 103 15.15 8.18 37.02
C THR A 103 15.30 8.67 35.58
N SER A 104 16.35 9.44 35.31
CA SER A 104 16.63 10.01 33.98
C SER A 104 17.55 9.15 33.12
N SER A 105 18.29 8.22 33.73
CA SER A 105 19.14 7.25 33.04
C SER A 105 19.27 5.99 33.89
N GLY A 106 19.05 4.82 33.29
CA GLY A 106 19.16 3.52 33.96
C GLY A 106 18.87 2.38 33.00
N ASP A 107 19.40 1.19 33.31
CA ASP A 107 19.27 0.00 32.47
C ASP A 107 17.81 -0.35 32.18
N GLN A 108 16.91 -0.15 33.15
CA GLN A 108 15.46 -0.37 32.98
C GLN A 108 14.83 0.55 31.92
N LEU A 109 15.26 1.82 31.86
CA LEU A 109 14.72 2.78 30.89
C LEU A 109 15.23 2.46 29.48
N ARG A 110 16.49 2.03 29.40
CA ARG A 110 17.11 1.55 28.17
C ARG A 110 16.41 0.30 27.62
N GLU A 111 16.11 -0.68 28.47
CA GLU A 111 15.37 -1.88 28.10
C GLU A 111 13.97 -1.55 27.56
N LEU A 112 13.22 -0.70 28.25
CA LEU A 112 11.89 -0.25 27.80
C LEU A 112 11.97 0.49 26.46
N ALA A 113 13.00 1.33 26.26
CA ALA A 113 13.20 2.02 24.99
C ALA A 113 13.47 1.05 23.83
N PHE A 114 14.30 0.03 24.04
CA PHE A 114 14.53 -1.02 23.02
C PHE A 114 13.29 -1.84 22.73
N GLN A 115 12.47 -2.16 23.74
CA GLN A 115 11.18 -2.82 23.52
C GLN A 115 10.26 -1.95 22.67
N VAL A 116 10.18 -0.64 22.92
CA VAL A 116 9.39 0.28 22.10
C VAL A 116 9.91 0.36 20.67
N LEU A 117 11.23 0.31 20.45
CA LEU A 117 11.81 0.29 19.11
C LEU A 117 11.46 -1.01 18.37
N ALA A 118 11.61 -2.17 19.02
CA ALA A 118 11.24 -3.46 18.43
C ALA A 118 9.75 -3.53 18.07
N LEU A 119 8.87 -2.94 18.89
CA LEU A 119 7.44 -2.82 18.57
C LEU A 119 7.19 -1.89 17.36
N ASN A 120 7.98 -0.82 17.18
CA ASN A 120 7.84 0.01 15.98
C ASN A 120 8.23 -0.77 14.73
N ASP A 121 9.31 -1.57 14.77
CA ASP A 121 9.72 -2.37 13.61
C ASP A 121 8.60 -3.36 13.18
N GLN A 122 7.93 -3.99 14.15
CA GLN A 122 6.79 -4.88 13.88
C GLN A 122 5.55 -4.13 13.36
N LEU A 123 5.29 -2.92 13.87
CA LEU A 123 4.21 -2.07 13.38
C LEU A 123 4.48 -1.60 11.94
N ASP A 124 5.71 -1.22 11.63
CA ASP A 124 6.12 -0.80 10.29
C ASP A 124 5.98 -1.94 9.28
N GLU A 125 6.26 -3.18 9.66
CA GLU A 125 5.99 -4.35 8.82
C GLU A 125 4.49 -4.50 8.50
N HIS A 126 3.63 -4.43 9.52
CA HIS A 126 2.19 -4.56 9.35
C HIS A 126 1.59 -3.41 8.51
N PHE A 127 1.96 -2.17 8.79
CA PHE A 127 1.49 -1.03 8.02
C PHE A 127 2.09 -1.02 6.60
N GLY A 128 3.33 -1.45 6.44
CA GLY A 128 3.95 -1.60 5.12
C GLY A 128 3.21 -2.61 4.23
N GLN A 129 2.79 -3.75 4.78
CA GLN A 129 1.98 -4.73 4.06
C GLN A 129 0.60 -4.19 3.68
N GLN A 130 -0.03 -3.43 4.59
CA GLN A 130 -1.32 -2.80 4.34
C GLN A 130 -1.22 -1.72 3.25
N ASP A 131 -0.27 -0.79 3.38
CA ASP A 131 -0.03 0.28 2.42
C ASP A 131 0.28 -0.28 1.03
N PHE A 132 1.06 -1.36 0.96
CA PHE A 132 1.37 -2.06 -0.28
C PHE A 132 0.10 -2.63 -0.92
N TYR A 133 -0.73 -3.33 -0.15
CA TYR A 133 -1.99 -3.89 -0.65
C TYR A 133 -2.95 -2.80 -1.13
N GLU A 134 -3.07 -1.70 -0.39
CA GLU A 134 -3.90 -0.56 -0.80
C GLU A 134 -3.43 0.08 -2.12
N GLN A 135 -2.12 0.11 -2.35
CA GLN A 135 -1.52 0.69 -3.56
C GLN A 135 -1.55 -0.25 -4.77
N HIS A 136 -1.42 -1.56 -4.55
CA HIS A 136 -1.17 -2.54 -5.61
C HIS A 136 -2.28 -3.57 -5.80
N GLY A 137 -3.17 -3.76 -4.83
CA GLY A 137 -4.26 -4.72 -4.88
C GLY A 137 -3.85 -6.19 -4.69
N TYR A 138 -2.60 -6.45 -4.27
CA TYR A 138 -2.11 -7.78 -3.91
C TYR A 138 -1.07 -7.66 -2.78
N LEU A 139 -0.83 -8.74 -2.03
CA LEU A 139 0.25 -8.82 -1.05
C LEU A 139 1.51 -9.39 -1.73
N PRO A 140 2.72 -8.92 -1.37
CA PRO A 140 3.93 -9.61 -1.79
C PRO A 140 3.94 -10.99 -1.13
N ASP A 141 4.17 -12.04 -1.92
CA ASP A 141 4.36 -13.38 -1.36
C ASP A 141 5.49 -13.33 -0.30
N ALA A 142 5.27 -13.98 0.85
CA ALA A 142 6.19 -13.93 1.99
C ALA A 142 7.58 -14.50 1.67
N ASP A 143 7.66 -15.30 0.61
CA ASP A 143 8.93 -15.64 0.00
C ASP A 143 9.27 -14.55 -1.03
N PRO A 144 10.40 -13.81 -0.88
CA PRO A 144 10.95 -13.13 -2.05
C PRO A 144 11.01 -14.21 -3.13
N PRO A 145 10.44 -14.00 -4.32
CA PRO A 145 10.36 -15.05 -5.33
C PRO A 145 11.77 -15.59 -5.44
N SER A 146 11.97 -16.81 -4.95
CA SER A 146 13.24 -17.48 -5.06
C SER A 146 13.43 -17.49 -6.56
N CYS A 147 14.34 -16.65 -7.03
CA CYS A 147 14.62 -16.52 -8.43
C CYS A 147 15.38 -17.81 -8.76
N THR A 148 14.74 -18.96 -8.75
CA THR A 148 15.36 -20.25 -9.05
C THR A 148 15.18 -20.58 -10.53
N THR A 149 14.26 -19.89 -11.21
CA THR A 149 14.19 -19.97 -12.66
C THR A 149 15.38 -19.22 -13.29
N PRO A 150 16.14 -19.85 -14.21
CA PRO A 150 17.28 -19.20 -14.87
C PRO A 150 16.94 -17.88 -15.56
N LEU A 151 15.70 -17.75 -16.04
CA LEU A 151 15.18 -16.52 -16.66
C LEU A 151 14.99 -15.40 -15.63
N ALA A 152 14.46 -15.70 -14.44
CA ALA A 152 14.32 -14.73 -13.35
C ALA A 152 15.70 -14.28 -12.84
N LEU A 153 16.65 -15.20 -12.66
CA LEU A 153 18.03 -14.88 -12.28
C LEU A 153 18.71 -13.96 -13.30
N THR A 154 18.55 -14.24 -14.59
CA THR A 154 19.10 -13.41 -15.66
C THR A 154 18.49 -12.00 -15.65
N THR A 155 17.19 -11.91 -15.42
CA THR A 155 16.47 -10.63 -15.32
C THR A 155 16.93 -9.85 -14.09
N ARG A 156 17.04 -10.52 -12.93
CA ARG A 156 17.56 -9.92 -11.69
C ARG A 156 18.99 -9.43 -11.85
N ARG A 157 19.87 -10.22 -12.45
CA ARG A 157 21.26 -9.84 -12.78
C ARG A 157 21.31 -8.52 -13.59
N ASN A 158 20.49 -8.41 -14.62
CA ASN A 158 20.47 -7.21 -15.48
C ASN A 158 19.97 -5.97 -14.72
N THR A 159 18.95 -6.13 -13.87
CA THR A 159 18.45 -5.08 -12.99
C THR A 159 19.52 -4.65 -11.97
N LEU A 160 20.19 -5.59 -11.33
CA LEU A 160 21.28 -5.32 -10.37
C LEU A 160 22.45 -4.59 -11.04
N ARG A 161 22.86 -4.97 -12.25
CA ARG A 161 23.88 -4.23 -13.03
C ARG A 161 23.49 -2.78 -13.28
N THR A 162 22.20 -2.54 -13.56
CA THR A 162 21.67 -1.19 -13.76
C THR A 162 21.78 -0.38 -12.46
N TYR A 163 21.41 -0.95 -11.32
CA TYR A 163 21.53 -0.28 -10.03
C TYR A 163 22.96 -0.04 -9.61
N VAL A 164 23.86 -1.02 -9.75
CA VAL A 164 25.29 -0.83 -9.46
C VAL A 164 25.85 0.32 -10.29
N THR A 165 25.54 0.40 -11.58
CA THR A 165 25.99 1.50 -12.45
C THR A 165 25.41 2.84 -12.00
N ARG A 166 24.11 2.88 -11.71
CA ARG A 166 23.40 4.10 -11.27
C ARG A 166 23.98 4.63 -9.96
N TYR A 167 24.09 3.77 -8.95
CA TYR A 167 24.58 4.14 -7.63
C TYR A 167 26.08 4.46 -7.64
N SER A 168 26.88 3.80 -8.50
CA SER A 168 28.29 4.17 -8.67
C SER A 168 28.43 5.57 -9.27
N LYS A 169 27.58 5.93 -10.23
CA LYS A 169 27.57 7.28 -10.82
C LYS A 169 27.09 8.33 -9.82
N GLN A 170 26.05 8.01 -9.03
CA GLN A 170 25.58 8.89 -7.96
C GLN A 170 26.65 9.09 -6.89
N LEU A 171 27.39 8.05 -6.51
CA LEU A 171 28.48 8.14 -5.55
C LEU A 171 29.60 9.09 -6.02
N GLN A 172 29.92 9.07 -7.31
CA GLN A 172 30.90 9.99 -7.91
C GLN A 172 30.43 11.45 -7.91
N GLN A 173 29.12 11.68 -7.87
CA GLN A 173 28.50 13.00 -7.93
C GLN A 173 28.03 13.51 -6.55
N ALA A 174 28.12 12.68 -5.52
CA ALA A 174 27.63 13.00 -4.19
C ALA A 174 28.58 13.96 -3.46
N TYR A 175 28.01 14.93 -2.75
CA TYR A 175 28.76 15.88 -1.93
C TYR A 175 28.25 15.81 -0.50
N GLY A 176 29.07 15.25 0.39
CA GLY A 176 28.79 15.15 1.82
C GLY A 176 28.98 13.74 2.37
N ALA A 177 29.64 13.63 3.52
CA ALA A 177 30.03 12.36 4.10
C ALA A 177 28.84 11.41 4.40
N GLY A 178 27.69 11.97 4.80
CA GLY A 178 26.49 11.18 5.09
C GLY A 178 25.83 10.57 3.85
N GLU A 179 25.74 11.34 2.75
CA GLU A 179 25.19 10.85 1.48
C GLU A 179 26.11 9.80 0.85
N ILE A 180 27.42 10.04 0.89
CA ILE A 180 28.46 9.11 0.42
C ILE A 180 28.33 7.76 1.14
N SER A 181 28.24 7.78 2.47
CA SER A 181 28.10 6.56 3.28
C SER A 181 26.82 5.79 2.95
N ARG A 182 25.68 6.47 2.81
CA ARG A 182 24.41 5.84 2.43
C ARG A 182 24.46 5.22 1.04
N LEU A 183 25.07 5.90 0.06
CA LEU A 183 25.21 5.41 -1.30
C LEU A 183 26.19 4.23 -1.38
N GLN A 184 27.30 4.28 -0.62
CA GLN A 184 28.23 3.16 -0.47
C GLN A 184 27.55 1.92 0.09
N HIS A 185 26.81 2.05 1.20
CA HIS A 185 26.10 0.93 1.79
C HIS A 185 25.13 0.26 0.80
N LYS A 186 24.36 1.06 0.05
CA LYS A 186 23.47 0.54 -1.00
C LYS A 186 24.23 -0.15 -2.12
N LEU A 187 25.35 0.42 -2.53
CA LEU A 187 26.17 -0.11 -3.60
C LEU A 187 26.82 -1.45 -3.21
N ASP A 188 27.31 -1.55 -1.98
CA ASP A 188 27.89 -2.78 -1.43
C ASP A 188 26.82 -3.88 -1.32
N HIS A 189 25.62 -3.53 -0.87
CA HIS A 189 24.47 -4.45 -0.85
C HIS A 189 24.16 -5.01 -2.26
N TYR A 190 24.01 -4.15 -3.28
CA TYR A 190 23.73 -4.61 -4.64
C TYR A 190 24.86 -5.42 -5.27
N ARG A 191 26.12 -5.15 -4.90
CA ARG A 191 27.28 -5.95 -5.35
C ARG A 191 27.26 -7.34 -4.74
N ALA A 192 26.99 -7.45 -3.44
CA ALA A 192 26.89 -8.73 -2.76
C ALA A 192 25.75 -9.58 -3.35
N GLU A 193 24.60 -8.96 -3.61
CA GLU A 193 23.47 -9.63 -4.24
C GLU A 193 23.77 -10.07 -5.68
N LEU A 194 24.44 -9.21 -6.47
CA LEU A 194 24.85 -9.56 -7.83
C LEU A 194 25.77 -10.78 -7.85
N PHE A 195 26.73 -10.84 -6.94
CA PHE A 195 27.63 -11.99 -6.80
C PHE A 195 26.89 -13.28 -6.44
N ALA A 196 25.90 -13.20 -5.54
CA ALA A 196 25.06 -14.34 -5.19
C ALA A 196 24.27 -14.86 -6.40
N VAL A 197 23.61 -13.97 -7.15
CA VAL A 197 22.85 -14.30 -8.37
C VAL A 197 23.76 -14.88 -9.46
N GLU A 198 24.97 -14.34 -9.64
CA GLU A 198 25.94 -14.89 -10.61
C GLU A 198 26.42 -16.28 -10.21
N THR A 199 26.63 -16.53 -8.91
CA THR A 199 27.01 -17.85 -8.39
C THR A 199 25.88 -18.87 -8.60
N GLU A 200 24.63 -18.47 -8.38
CA GLU A 200 23.45 -19.32 -8.62
C GLU A 200 23.27 -19.63 -10.11
N LEU A 201 23.48 -18.65 -10.99
CA LEU A 201 23.47 -18.87 -12.44
C LEU A 201 24.57 -19.82 -12.91
N GLN A 202 25.77 -19.75 -12.31
CA GLN A 202 26.86 -20.67 -12.64
C GLN A 202 26.56 -22.10 -12.19
N LYS A 203 25.96 -22.27 -10.99
CA LYS A 203 25.51 -23.57 -10.51
C LYS A 203 24.43 -24.16 -11.42
N ALA A 204 23.41 -23.37 -11.74
CA ALA A 204 22.32 -23.80 -12.62
C ALA A 204 22.74 -24.11 -14.07
N ALA A 205 23.94 -23.70 -14.49
CA ALA A 205 24.50 -24.02 -15.81
C ALA A 205 25.41 -25.27 -15.78
N ALA A 206 25.80 -25.74 -14.59
CA ALA A 206 26.64 -26.93 -14.41
C ALA A 206 25.82 -28.21 -14.17
N ASP A 207 24.56 -28.06 -13.75
CA ASP A 207 23.54 -29.11 -13.63
C ASP A 207 22.79 -29.32 -14.97
#